data_AF-A0A452YFG0-F1
#
_entry.id   AF-A0A452YFG0-F1
#
_cell.length_a   1.000
_cell.length_b   1.000
_cell.length_c   1.000
_cell.angle_alpha   90.00
_cell.angle_beta   90.00
_cell.angle_gamma   90.00
#
_symmetry.space_group_name_H-M   'P 1'
#
loop_
_entity.id
_entity.type
_entity.pdbx_description
1 polymer ?
#
loop_
_entity_poly.entity_id
_entity_poly.type
_entity_poly.pdbx_seq_one_letter_code
_entity_poly.pdbx_strand_id
1 'polypeptide(L)'
;MQGLPGGVPDPQQLQATMLAIEQACSLIQVHMNPAEAEKVLSSLHSSLMPYQACRFILETSLMPNARFQAAGAIGDAAIREWGILTDDNKRSLILYCLNYVMEHTGSPDGYVQSKVSAVAARLLKRGWLEFPDQEKGAIFFEVEQSIQGMHGPNRQFAGINFLETLVSEFSPSTASSMGLPKEFHDQCQLSLEVKFLKGLLLLGTSCCIQYRRQNLEFKCNYTRGESMFGGIAPHASNFKLELQANFGT
;
A
#
# COMPACT_ATOMS: atom_id res chain seq x y z
N MET A 1 5.95 19.54 3.66
CA MET A 1 4.83 18.64 3.31
C MET A 1 3.94 19.38 2.32
N GLN A 2 4.01 19.01 1.04
CA GLN A 2 3.10 19.53 0.01
C GLN A 2 1.72 18.90 0.21
N GLY A 3 0.65 19.69 -0.02
CA GLY A 3 -0.73 19.25 0.16
C GLY A 3 -1.16 18.27 -0.93
N LEU A 4 -2.12 17.40 -0.61
CA LEU A 4 -2.77 16.59 -1.63
C LEU A 4 -3.62 17.46 -2.58
N PRO A 5 -3.86 17.00 -3.82
CA PRO A 5 -4.61 17.77 -4.80
C PRO A 5 -6.05 18.02 -4.32
N GLY A 6 -6.60 19.18 -4.67
CA GLY A 6 -7.91 19.65 -4.20
C GLY A 6 -7.79 21.07 -3.65
N GLY A 7 -8.87 21.85 -3.69
CA GLY A 7 -8.89 23.22 -3.15
C GLY A 7 -8.63 23.26 -1.63
N VAL A 8 -8.77 24.41 -0.98
CA VAL A 8 -8.68 24.45 0.49
C VAL A 8 -9.89 23.68 1.06
N PRO A 9 -9.68 22.63 1.88
CA PRO A 9 -10.79 21.85 2.38
C PRO A 9 -11.55 22.62 3.47
N ASP A 10 -12.88 22.57 3.41
CA ASP A 10 -13.72 22.94 4.55
C ASP A 10 -13.73 21.79 5.58
N PRO A 11 -13.22 21.99 6.81
CA PRO A 11 -13.19 20.94 7.84
C PRO A 11 -14.57 20.36 8.15
N GLN A 12 -15.63 21.17 8.08
CA GLN A 12 -16.99 20.69 8.33
C GLN A 12 -17.45 19.74 7.23
N GLN A 13 -17.14 20.05 5.98
CA GLN A 13 -17.44 19.18 4.83
C GLN A 13 -16.65 17.88 4.88
N LEU A 14 -15.36 17.92 5.27
CA LEU A 14 -14.55 16.71 5.44
C LEU A 14 -15.15 15.78 6.50
N GLN A 15 -15.51 16.34 7.65
CA GLN A 15 -16.15 15.60 8.75
C GLN A 15 -17.50 15.01 8.32
N ALA A 16 -18.34 15.79 7.63
CA ALA A 16 -19.64 15.31 7.15
C ALA A 16 -19.47 14.17 6.13
N THR A 17 -18.48 14.27 5.24
CA THR A 17 -18.17 13.22 4.27
C THR A 17 -17.72 11.94 4.99
N MET A 18 -16.81 12.05 5.96
CA MET A 18 -16.37 10.90 6.75
C MET A 18 -17.55 10.20 7.44
N LEU A 19 -18.41 10.95 8.14
CA LEU A 19 -19.57 10.39 8.83
C LEU A 19 -20.55 9.70 7.87
N ALA A 20 -20.78 10.27 6.69
CA ALA A 20 -21.66 9.66 5.68
C ALA A 20 -21.09 8.32 5.17
N ILE A 21 -19.78 8.25 4.93
CA ILE A 21 -19.09 7.01 4.54
C ILE A 21 -19.08 6.01 5.69
N GLU A 22 -18.89 6.48 6.92
CA GLU A 22 -18.94 5.61 8.10
C GLU A 22 -20.31 4.95 8.27
N GLN A 23 -21.36 5.75 8.14
CA GLN A 23 -22.73 5.28 8.17
C GLN A 23 -23.02 4.31 7.02
N ALA A 24 -22.57 4.61 5.80
CA ALA A 24 -22.78 3.74 4.65
C ALA A 24 -22.14 2.35 4.84
N CYS A 25 -20.89 2.25 5.28
CA CYS A 25 -20.31 0.92 5.52
C CYS A 25 -20.98 0.19 6.68
N SER A 26 -21.43 0.91 7.71
CA SER A 26 -22.19 0.31 8.83
C SER A 26 -23.48 -0.33 8.31
N LEU A 27 -24.22 0.38 7.46
CA LEU A 27 -25.45 -0.09 6.82
C LEU A 27 -25.23 -1.35 5.96
N ILE A 28 -24.15 -1.40 5.18
CA ILE A 28 -23.78 -2.59 4.41
C ILE A 28 -23.50 -3.77 5.35
N GLN A 29 -22.74 -3.54 6.43
CA GLN A 29 -22.37 -4.59 7.38
C GLN A 29 -23.59 -5.20 8.09
N VAL A 30 -24.61 -4.40 8.38
CA VAL A 30 -25.86 -4.88 8.99
C VAL A 30 -26.92 -5.28 7.96
N HIS A 31 -26.60 -5.25 6.66
CA HIS A 31 -27.52 -5.50 5.54
C HIS A 31 -28.80 -4.64 5.57
N MET A 32 -28.70 -3.42 6.10
CA MET A 32 -29.82 -2.48 6.15
C MET A 32 -29.70 -1.46 5.03
N ASN A 33 -30.67 -1.47 4.11
CA ASN A 33 -30.73 -0.56 2.96
C ASN A 33 -29.40 -0.49 2.16
N PRO A 34 -28.89 -1.63 1.67
CA PRO A 34 -27.59 -1.68 0.99
C PRO A 34 -27.54 -0.79 -0.26
N ALA A 35 -28.65 -0.62 -0.98
CA ALA A 35 -28.72 0.21 -2.18
C ALA A 35 -28.40 1.70 -1.90
N GLU A 36 -28.95 2.28 -0.84
CA GLU A 36 -28.63 3.67 -0.47
C GLU A 36 -27.20 3.81 0.03
N ALA A 37 -26.71 2.83 0.80
CA ALA A 37 -25.32 2.82 1.25
C ALA A 37 -24.33 2.72 0.07
N GLU A 38 -24.59 1.84 -0.90
CA GLU A 38 -23.80 1.70 -2.12
C GLU A 38 -23.78 2.99 -2.95
N LYS A 39 -24.90 3.71 -3.02
CA LYS A 39 -24.98 5.00 -3.70
C LYS A 39 -24.08 6.04 -3.03
N VAL A 40 -24.04 6.09 -1.70
CA VAL A 40 -23.14 6.99 -0.95
C VAL A 40 -21.68 6.62 -1.20
N LEU A 41 -21.31 5.34 -1.12
CA LEU A 41 -19.94 4.90 -1.41
C LEU A 41 -19.55 5.19 -2.87
N SER A 42 -20.44 4.90 -3.81
CA SER A 42 -20.22 5.18 -5.24
C SER A 42 -20.02 6.67 -5.49
N SER A 43 -20.75 7.53 -4.76
CA SER A 43 -20.59 8.98 -4.87
C SER A 43 -19.16 9.43 -4.54
N LEU A 44 -18.53 8.84 -3.52
CA LEU A 44 -17.13 9.12 -3.17
C LEU A 44 -16.18 8.72 -4.30
N HIS A 45 -16.35 7.52 -4.87
CA HIS A 45 -15.50 7.02 -5.96
C HIS A 45 -15.65 7.81 -7.26
N SER A 46 -16.85 8.34 -7.52
CA SER A 46 -17.12 9.20 -8.68
C SER A 46 -16.81 10.68 -8.46
N SER A 47 -16.56 11.10 -7.22
CA SER A 47 -16.32 12.51 -6.89
C SER A 47 -15.06 13.02 -7.55
N LEU A 48 -15.08 14.29 -7.97
CA LEU A 48 -13.91 14.97 -8.54
C LEU A 48 -12.93 15.34 -7.42
N MET A 49 -11.64 15.05 -7.62
CA MET A 49 -10.57 15.43 -6.68
C MET A 49 -10.85 15.05 -5.20
N PRO A 50 -11.22 13.79 -4.87
CA PRO A 50 -11.64 13.41 -3.51
C PRO A 50 -10.47 13.30 -2.51
N TYR A 51 -9.23 13.56 -2.96
CA TYR A 51 -8.00 13.20 -2.25
C TYR A 51 -7.91 13.74 -0.82
N GLN A 52 -8.37 14.97 -0.58
CA GLN A 52 -8.35 15.56 0.76
C GLN A 52 -9.38 14.91 1.70
N ALA A 53 -10.58 14.62 1.21
CA ALA A 53 -11.58 13.88 1.96
C ALA A 53 -11.10 12.45 2.26
N CYS A 54 -10.53 11.77 1.27
CA CYS A 54 -10.00 10.42 1.44
C CYS A 54 -8.82 10.39 2.43
N ARG A 55 -7.93 11.37 2.38
CA ARG A 55 -6.85 11.51 3.37
C ARG A 55 -7.38 11.73 4.76
N PHE A 56 -8.35 12.64 4.93
CA PHE A 56 -8.98 12.90 6.21
C PHE A 56 -9.61 11.63 6.79
N ILE A 57 -10.31 10.84 5.95
CA ILE A 57 -10.88 9.54 6.35
C ILE A 57 -9.77 8.55 6.73
N LEU A 58 -8.71 8.41 5.92
CA LEU A 58 -7.60 7.50 6.20
C LEU A 58 -6.88 7.78 7.52
N GLU A 59 -6.74 9.06 7.88
CA GLU A 59 -6.05 9.53 9.08
C GLU A 59 -6.94 9.58 10.33
N THR A 60 -8.26 9.81 10.17
CA THR A 60 -9.16 10.14 11.29
C THR A 60 -10.19 9.04 11.60
N SER A 61 -10.68 8.32 10.58
CA SER A 61 -11.76 7.34 10.77
C SER A 61 -11.27 6.14 11.58
N LEU A 62 -11.97 5.86 12.68
CA LEU A 62 -11.73 4.64 13.47
C LEU A 62 -12.27 3.40 12.76
N MET A 63 -13.20 3.57 11.81
CA MET A 63 -13.81 2.46 11.10
C MET A 63 -12.91 1.97 9.93
N PRO A 64 -12.43 0.71 9.96
CA PRO A 64 -11.54 0.18 8.92
C PRO A 64 -12.18 0.16 7.51
N ASN A 65 -13.48 -0.13 7.42
CA ASN A 65 -14.20 -0.18 6.14
C ASN A 65 -14.23 1.19 5.44
N ALA A 66 -14.38 2.29 6.18
CA ALA A 66 -14.34 3.64 5.58
C ALA A 66 -12.95 3.98 5.06
N ARG A 67 -11.90 3.62 5.80
CA ARG A 67 -10.51 3.77 5.36
C ARG A 67 -10.22 2.97 4.08
N PHE A 68 -10.75 1.76 3.98
CA PHE A 68 -10.66 0.94 2.76
C PHE A 68 -11.34 1.61 1.55
N GLN A 69 -12.55 2.13 1.73
CA GLN A 69 -13.28 2.84 0.67
C GLN A 69 -12.54 4.12 0.24
N ALA A 70 -12.03 4.89 1.20
CA ALA A 70 -11.22 6.08 0.93
C ALA A 70 -9.96 5.76 0.11
N ALA A 71 -9.23 4.69 0.45
CA ALA A 71 -8.08 4.24 -0.34
C ALA A 71 -8.49 3.87 -1.77
N GLY A 72 -9.59 3.14 -1.94
CA GLY A 72 -10.15 2.81 -3.26
C GLY A 72 -10.49 4.04 -4.09
N ALA A 73 -11.18 5.00 -3.49
CA ALA A 73 -11.58 6.25 -4.15
C ALA A 73 -10.38 7.09 -4.61
N ILE A 74 -9.27 7.11 -3.85
CA ILE A 74 -8.01 7.74 -4.30
C ILE A 74 -7.53 7.09 -5.61
N GLY A 75 -7.47 5.76 -5.64
CA GLY A 75 -7.01 5.02 -6.82
C GLY A 75 -7.88 5.28 -8.04
N ASP A 76 -9.20 5.22 -7.89
CA ASP A 76 -10.13 5.40 -9.01
C ASP A 76 -10.14 6.83 -9.53
N ALA A 77 -10.12 7.83 -8.63
CA ALA A 77 -10.01 9.23 -9.02
C ALA A 77 -8.69 9.52 -9.72
N ALA A 78 -7.56 9.06 -9.17
CA ALA A 78 -6.24 9.30 -9.77
C ALA A 78 -6.08 8.67 -11.16
N ILE A 79 -6.61 7.46 -11.40
CA ILE A 79 -6.58 6.88 -12.76
C ILE A 79 -7.45 7.69 -13.74
N ARG A 80 -8.65 8.07 -13.32
CA ARG A 80 -9.59 8.85 -14.15
C ARG A 80 -9.05 10.25 -14.47
N GLU A 81 -8.41 10.88 -13.49
CA GLU A 81 -7.95 12.27 -13.54
C GLU A 81 -6.46 12.39 -13.86
N TRP A 82 -5.79 11.28 -14.21
CA TRP A 82 -4.34 11.25 -14.38
C TRP A 82 -3.80 12.32 -15.33
N GLY A 83 -4.52 12.58 -16.43
CA GLY A 83 -4.14 13.57 -17.44
C GLY A 83 -4.31 15.03 -17.00
N ILE A 84 -5.06 15.31 -15.93
CA ILE A 84 -5.24 16.67 -15.40
C ILE A 84 -4.40 16.94 -14.15
N LEU A 85 -3.85 15.89 -13.52
CA LEU A 85 -2.95 16.04 -12.38
C LEU A 85 -1.57 16.56 -12.85
N THR A 86 -0.99 17.48 -12.09
CA THR A 86 0.40 17.88 -12.25
C THR A 86 1.34 16.75 -11.83
N ASP A 87 2.59 16.77 -12.30
CA ASP A 87 3.55 15.73 -11.95
C ASP A 87 3.86 15.71 -10.44
N ASP A 88 3.91 16.90 -9.80
CA ASP A 88 4.02 17.02 -8.34
C ASP A 88 2.84 16.37 -7.60
N ASN A 89 1.62 16.52 -8.14
CA ASN A 89 0.41 15.94 -7.55
C ASN A 89 0.41 14.41 -7.69
N LYS A 90 0.78 13.89 -8.87
CA LYS A 90 0.92 12.45 -9.11
C LYS A 90 1.93 11.83 -8.14
N ARG A 91 3.11 12.46 -8.01
CA ARG A 91 4.17 12.04 -7.10
C ARG A 91 3.70 12.08 -5.64
N SER A 92 3.07 13.18 -5.22
CA SER A 92 2.59 13.35 -3.84
C SER A 92 1.57 12.30 -3.45
N LEU A 93 0.68 11.89 -4.36
CA LEU A 93 -0.29 10.81 -4.11
C LEU A 93 0.40 9.46 -3.88
N ILE A 94 1.39 9.11 -4.73
CA ILE A 94 2.14 7.86 -4.59
C ILE A 94 2.88 7.82 -3.25
N LEU A 95 3.61 8.89 -2.93
CA LEU A 95 4.37 9.00 -1.69
C LEU A 95 3.46 9.00 -0.46
N TYR A 96 2.30 9.67 -0.52
CA TYR A 96 1.33 9.64 0.56
C TYR A 96 0.88 8.21 0.86
N CYS A 97 0.45 7.46 -0.16
CA CYS A 97 0.00 6.07 0.04
C CYS A 97 1.14 5.16 0.53
N LEU A 98 2.36 5.33 0.00
CA LEU A 98 3.52 4.58 0.46
C LEU A 98 3.83 4.86 1.94
N ASN A 99 3.90 6.13 2.32
CA ASN A 99 4.21 6.54 3.69
C ASN A 99 3.14 6.07 4.67
N TYR A 100 1.86 6.15 4.27
CA TYR A 100 0.76 5.61 5.06
C TYR A 100 0.99 4.14 5.40
N VAL A 101 1.38 3.32 4.42
CA VAL A 101 1.68 1.90 4.63
C VAL A 101 2.84 1.70 5.59
N MET A 102 3.91 2.49 5.43
CA MET A 102 5.11 2.40 6.25
C MET A 102 4.93 2.90 7.69
N GLU A 103 3.99 3.79 7.93
CA GLU A 103 3.68 4.36 9.24
C GLU A 103 2.68 3.50 10.04
N HIS A 104 1.80 2.76 9.35
CA HIS A 104 0.69 2.02 9.98
C HIS A 104 0.91 0.50 10.05
N THR A 105 2.18 0.06 10.07
CA THR A 105 2.60 -1.34 10.00
C THR A 105 2.16 -2.21 11.18
N GLY A 106 1.73 -1.60 12.29
CA GLY A 106 1.18 -2.29 13.47
C GLY A 106 -0.34 -2.34 13.51
N SER A 107 -1.05 -1.84 12.49
CA SER A 107 -2.51 -1.85 12.47
C SER A 107 -3.05 -3.29 12.36
N PRO A 108 -4.10 -3.66 13.12
CA PRO A 108 -4.77 -4.96 12.95
C PRO A 108 -5.52 -5.08 11.62
N ASP A 109 -5.75 -3.95 10.92
CA ASP A 109 -6.55 -3.87 9.71
C ASP A 109 -5.70 -4.16 8.45
N GLY A 110 -5.12 -5.36 8.38
CA GLY A 110 -4.19 -5.75 7.32
C GLY A 110 -4.75 -5.55 5.89
N TYR A 111 -6.05 -5.74 5.70
CA TYR A 111 -6.70 -5.54 4.39
C TYR A 111 -6.74 -4.07 3.95
N VAL A 112 -6.79 -3.11 4.88
CA VAL A 112 -6.67 -1.68 4.58
C VAL A 112 -5.25 -1.38 4.10
N GLN A 113 -4.24 -1.93 4.80
CA GLN A 113 -2.85 -1.81 4.40
C GLN A 113 -2.62 -2.40 2.99
N SER A 114 -3.12 -3.60 2.72
CA SER A 114 -3.05 -4.20 1.39
C SER A 114 -3.71 -3.34 0.33
N LYS A 115 -4.86 -2.72 0.63
CA LYS A 115 -5.56 -1.84 -0.31
C LYS A 115 -4.75 -0.57 -0.62
N VAL A 116 -4.19 0.09 0.40
CA VAL A 116 -3.37 1.30 0.21
C VAL A 116 -2.09 0.97 -0.55
N SER A 117 -1.43 -0.16 -0.24
CA SER A 117 -0.28 -0.67 -1.00
C SER A 117 -0.62 -0.89 -2.48
N ALA A 118 -1.76 -1.53 -2.76
CA ALA A 118 -2.21 -1.77 -4.13
C ALA A 118 -2.47 -0.46 -4.88
N VAL A 119 -3.05 0.54 -4.20
CA VAL A 119 -3.26 1.88 -4.77
C VAL A 119 -1.91 2.54 -5.09
N ALA A 120 -0.96 2.55 -4.14
CA ALA A 120 0.38 3.10 -4.37
C ALA A 120 1.08 2.44 -5.56
N ALA A 121 1.06 1.10 -5.64
CA ALA A 121 1.63 0.34 -6.75
C ALA A 121 0.95 0.67 -8.10
N ARG A 122 -0.39 0.74 -8.11
CA ARG A 122 -1.19 1.08 -9.29
C ARG A 122 -0.86 2.48 -9.80
N LEU A 123 -0.75 3.46 -8.91
CA LEU A 123 -0.40 4.84 -9.28
C LEU A 123 1.05 4.96 -9.77
N LEU A 124 1.99 4.25 -9.14
CA LEU A 124 3.37 4.20 -9.60
C LEU A 124 3.48 3.58 -11.00
N LYS A 125 2.75 2.48 -11.25
CA LYS A 125 2.67 1.87 -12.58
C LYS A 125 2.04 2.81 -13.60
N ARG A 126 0.96 3.50 -13.25
CA ARG A 126 0.28 4.43 -14.15
C ARG A 126 1.19 5.56 -14.62
N GLY A 127 2.03 6.09 -13.74
CA GLY A 127 3.02 7.13 -14.05
C GLY A 127 4.36 6.62 -14.58
N TRP A 128 4.54 5.30 -14.70
CA TRP A 128 5.86 4.71 -14.85
C TRP A 128 6.65 5.21 -16.07
N LEU A 129 5.97 5.41 -17.21
CA LEU A 129 6.62 5.91 -18.43
C LEU A 129 6.71 7.45 -18.48
N GLU A 130 5.93 8.16 -17.64
CA GLU A 130 5.95 9.62 -17.53
C GLU A 130 7.05 10.10 -16.60
N PHE A 131 7.36 9.33 -15.54
CA PHE A 131 8.38 9.72 -14.57
C PHE A 131 9.80 9.46 -15.09
N PRO A 132 10.77 10.35 -14.80
CA PRO A 132 12.18 10.09 -15.04
C PRO A 132 12.71 9.02 -14.07
N ASP A 133 13.79 8.33 -14.48
CA ASP A 133 14.36 7.25 -13.68
C ASP A 133 14.87 7.71 -12.30
N GLN A 134 15.33 8.96 -12.19
CA GLN A 134 15.75 9.56 -10.92
C GLN A 134 14.61 9.60 -9.91
N GLU A 135 13.40 9.92 -10.36
CA GLU A 135 12.24 10.00 -9.47
C GLU A 135 11.76 8.63 -9.03
N LYS A 136 11.75 7.65 -9.93
CA LYS A 136 11.50 6.25 -9.59
C LYS A 136 12.52 5.77 -8.56
N GLY A 137 13.80 6.06 -8.79
CA GLY A 137 14.89 5.73 -7.88
C GLY A 137 14.69 6.30 -6.47
N ALA A 138 14.18 7.53 -6.34
CA ALA A 138 13.88 8.11 -5.04
C ALA A 138 12.77 7.36 -4.29
N ILE A 139 11.72 6.91 -4.98
CA ILE A 139 10.64 6.10 -4.38
C ILE A 139 11.19 4.72 -3.97
N PHE A 140 11.97 4.07 -4.82
CA PHE A 140 12.58 2.78 -4.50
C PHE A 140 13.58 2.85 -3.36
N PHE A 141 14.33 3.94 -3.25
CA PHE A 141 15.24 4.16 -2.13
C PHE A 141 14.49 4.09 -0.79
N GLU A 142 13.32 4.72 -0.68
CA GLU A 142 12.51 4.65 0.55
C GLU A 142 12.02 3.22 0.87
N VAL A 143 11.65 2.45 -0.16
CA VAL A 143 11.30 1.03 -0.01
C VAL A 143 12.51 0.21 0.45
N GLU A 144 13.69 0.44 -0.14
CA GLU A 144 14.94 -0.22 0.24
C GLU A 144 15.32 0.08 1.69
N GLN A 145 15.26 1.34 2.11
CA GLN A 145 15.53 1.73 3.49
C GLN A 145 14.55 1.04 4.48
N SER A 146 13.29 0.88 4.07
CA SER A 146 12.30 0.15 4.87
C SER A 146 12.64 -1.34 4.95
N ILE A 147 13.02 -1.98 3.84
CA ILE A 147 13.42 -3.40 3.79
C ILE A 147 14.69 -3.67 4.60
N GLN A 148 15.65 -2.74 4.64
CA GLN A 148 16.88 -2.87 5.44
C GLN A 148 16.60 -2.98 6.95
N GLY A 149 15.37 -2.67 7.40
CA GLY A 149 14.93 -2.93 8.76
C GLY A 149 15.48 -1.96 9.81
N MET A 150 16.07 -0.84 9.39
CA MET A 150 16.56 0.22 10.29
C MET A 150 15.45 0.76 11.21
N HIS A 151 14.19 0.65 10.79
CA HIS A 151 13.02 1.11 11.52
C HIS A 151 12.22 -0.03 12.18
N GLY A 152 12.82 -1.21 12.34
CA GLY A 152 12.21 -2.35 13.01
C GLY A 152 11.53 -3.36 12.08
N PRO A 153 11.14 -4.53 12.61
CA PRO A 153 10.67 -5.67 11.82
C PRO A 153 9.33 -5.43 11.12
N ASN A 154 8.42 -4.65 11.73
CA ASN A 154 7.11 -4.35 11.13
C ASN A 154 7.27 -3.50 9.85
N ARG A 155 8.19 -2.53 9.86
CA ARG A 155 8.48 -1.70 8.68
C ARG A 155 9.25 -2.44 7.60
N GLN A 156 10.14 -3.35 7.99
CA GLN A 156 10.74 -4.30 7.06
C GLN A 156 9.69 -5.17 6.36
N PHE A 157 8.75 -5.73 7.14
CA PHE A 157 7.67 -6.55 6.60
C PHE A 157 6.76 -5.77 5.64
N ALA A 158 6.39 -4.54 6.00
CA ALA A 158 5.60 -3.67 5.13
C ALA A 158 6.34 -3.33 3.83
N GLY A 159 7.65 -3.08 3.88
CA GLY A 159 8.47 -2.86 2.68
C GLY A 159 8.51 -4.08 1.76
N ILE A 160 8.63 -5.29 2.33
CA ILE A 160 8.59 -6.54 1.56
C ILE A 160 7.22 -6.75 0.93
N ASN A 161 6.13 -6.59 1.68
CA ASN A 161 4.77 -6.75 1.15
C ASN A 161 4.44 -5.71 0.08
N PHE A 162 4.92 -4.48 0.24
CA PHE A 162 4.77 -3.45 -0.79
C PHE A 162 5.51 -3.84 -2.06
N LEU A 163 6.75 -4.35 -1.96
CA LEU A 163 7.51 -4.84 -3.10
C LEU A 163 6.77 -5.99 -3.82
N GLU A 164 6.23 -6.95 -3.07
CA GLU A 164 5.41 -8.03 -3.64
C GLU A 164 4.18 -7.47 -4.38
N THR A 165 3.46 -6.55 -3.75
CA THR A 165 2.29 -5.87 -4.36
C THR A 165 2.69 -5.14 -5.65
N LEU A 166 3.85 -4.48 -5.66
CA LEU A 166 4.36 -3.77 -6.81
C LEU A 166 4.70 -4.72 -7.97
N VAL A 167 5.40 -5.82 -7.69
CA VAL A 167 5.73 -6.83 -8.70
C VAL A 167 4.45 -7.44 -9.28
N SER A 168 3.49 -7.76 -8.43
CA SER A 168 2.18 -8.26 -8.85
C SER A 168 1.45 -7.25 -9.75
N GLU A 169 1.44 -5.97 -9.39
CA GLU A 169 0.79 -4.95 -10.21
C GLU A 169 1.49 -4.77 -11.56
N PHE A 170 2.80 -4.97 -11.65
CA PHE A 170 3.57 -4.86 -12.90
C PHE A 170 3.41 -6.09 -13.82
N SER A 171 3.15 -7.26 -13.26
CA SER A 171 2.88 -8.48 -14.02
C SER A 171 1.61 -8.38 -14.88
N PRO A 172 1.64 -8.79 -16.17
CA PRO A 172 0.47 -8.74 -17.05
C PRO A 172 -0.75 -9.54 -16.57
N SER A 173 -0.54 -10.64 -15.81
CA SER A 173 -1.62 -11.52 -15.35
C SER A 173 -2.42 -10.96 -14.18
N THR A 174 -1.84 -10.01 -13.44
CA THR A 174 -2.36 -9.49 -12.17
C THR A 174 -2.46 -7.97 -12.16
N ALA A 175 -2.10 -7.32 -13.26
CA ALA A 175 -2.21 -5.88 -13.43
C ALA A 175 -3.65 -5.39 -13.26
N SER A 176 -3.80 -4.28 -12.54
CA SER A 176 -5.08 -3.60 -12.44
C SER A 176 -5.52 -3.07 -13.81
N SER A 177 -6.82 -3.08 -14.06
CA SER A 177 -7.38 -2.43 -15.25
C SER A 177 -7.17 -0.92 -15.17
N MET A 178 -6.41 -0.37 -16.12
CA MET A 178 -6.15 1.07 -16.27
C MET A 178 -6.66 1.65 -17.60
N GLY A 179 -7.24 0.81 -18.47
CA GLY A 179 -7.68 1.23 -19.81
C GLY A 179 -6.53 1.59 -20.74
N LEU A 180 -5.33 1.05 -20.51
CA LEU A 180 -4.12 1.31 -21.30
C LEU A 180 -3.78 0.12 -22.22
N PRO A 181 -3.06 0.35 -23.33
CA PRO A 181 -2.67 -0.71 -24.26
C PRO A 181 -1.74 -1.75 -23.61
N LYS A 182 -1.72 -2.98 -24.16
CA LYS A 182 -0.83 -4.05 -23.69
C LYS A 182 0.65 -3.65 -23.76
N GLU A 183 1.02 -2.90 -24.79
CA GLU A 183 2.39 -2.43 -25.02
C GLU A 183 2.89 -1.54 -23.87
N PHE A 184 1.99 -0.75 -23.26
CA PHE A 184 2.31 0.03 -22.06
C PHE A 184 2.69 -0.89 -20.89
N HIS A 185 1.92 -1.95 -20.67
CA HIS A 185 2.17 -2.91 -19.59
C HIS A 185 3.48 -3.69 -19.81
N ASP A 186 3.73 -4.14 -21.04
CA ASP A 186 4.97 -4.84 -21.42
C ASP A 186 6.21 -3.96 -21.19
N GLN A 187 6.14 -2.68 -21.57
CA GLN A 187 7.24 -1.72 -21.34
C GLN A 187 7.50 -1.46 -19.85
N CYS A 188 6.43 -1.34 -19.05
CA CYS A 188 6.54 -1.17 -17.60
C CYS A 188 7.23 -2.37 -16.96
N GLN A 189 6.81 -3.59 -17.31
CA GLN A 189 7.40 -4.83 -16.80
C GLN A 189 8.90 -4.91 -17.14
N LEU A 190 9.25 -4.77 -18.42
CA LEU A 190 10.64 -4.86 -18.87
C LEU A 190 11.53 -3.81 -18.17
N SER A 191 11.02 -2.58 -18.05
CA SER A 191 11.75 -1.51 -17.38
C SER A 191 11.93 -1.78 -15.88
N LEU A 192 10.95 -2.38 -15.19
CA LEU A 192 11.07 -2.75 -13.79
C LEU A 192 12.13 -3.84 -13.62
N GLU A 193 12.06 -4.91 -14.42
CA GLU A 193 12.96 -6.06 -14.38
C GLU A 193 14.42 -5.68 -14.60
N VAL A 194 14.68 -4.85 -15.61
CA VAL A 194 16.04 -4.47 -16.01
C VAL A 194 16.67 -3.49 -15.03
N LYS A 195 15.90 -2.51 -14.53
CA LYS A 195 16.47 -1.35 -13.82
C LYS A 195 16.40 -1.46 -12.29
N PHE A 196 15.36 -2.09 -11.73
CA PHE A 196 15.09 -2.00 -10.28
C PHE A 196 14.94 -3.37 -9.60
N LEU A 197 14.36 -4.36 -10.28
CA LEU A 197 13.96 -5.62 -9.65
C LEU A 197 15.16 -6.44 -9.10
N LYS A 198 16.27 -6.49 -9.84
CA LYS A 198 17.45 -7.27 -9.44
C LYS A 198 18.02 -6.84 -8.09
N GLY A 199 18.12 -5.53 -7.84
CA GLY A 199 18.64 -4.99 -6.57
C GLY A 199 17.69 -5.27 -5.41
N LEU A 200 16.39 -5.04 -5.62
CA LEU A 200 15.36 -5.19 -4.59
C LEU A 200 15.16 -6.65 -4.16
N LEU A 201 15.17 -7.60 -5.11
CA LEU A 201 15.06 -9.03 -4.81
C LEU A 201 16.26 -9.56 -4.03
N LEU A 202 17.48 -9.13 -4.39
CA LEU A 202 18.70 -9.47 -3.64
C LEU A 202 18.65 -8.93 -2.21
N LEU A 203 18.15 -7.70 -2.03
CA LEU A 203 17.98 -7.10 -0.71
C LEU A 203 16.94 -7.85 0.14
N GLY A 204 15.75 -8.11 -0.42
CA GLY A 204 14.67 -8.82 0.27
C GLY A 204 15.08 -10.23 0.69
N THR A 205 15.72 -11.00 -0.20
CA THR A 205 16.23 -12.34 0.13
C THR A 205 17.30 -12.31 1.20
N SER A 206 18.24 -11.36 1.14
CA SER A 206 19.28 -11.17 2.16
C SER A 206 18.68 -10.85 3.54
N CYS A 207 17.69 -9.96 3.60
CA CYS A 207 16.98 -9.63 4.83
C CYS A 207 16.20 -10.83 5.39
N CYS A 208 15.49 -11.58 4.55
CA CYS A 208 14.80 -12.81 4.96
C CYS A 208 15.77 -13.87 5.52
N ILE A 209 16.95 -14.02 4.93
CA ILE A 209 18.01 -14.92 5.43
C ILE A 209 18.52 -14.43 6.78
N GLN A 210 18.78 -13.12 6.92
CA GLN A 210 19.29 -12.52 8.16
C GLN A 210 18.27 -12.62 9.31
N TYR A 211 16.99 -12.35 9.03
CA TYR A 211 15.91 -12.53 10.00
C TYR A 211 15.74 -14.00 10.41
N ARG A 212 15.84 -14.94 9.45
CA ARG A 212 15.83 -16.39 9.74
C ARG A 212 17.03 -16.80 10.60
N ARG A 213 18.21 -16.24 10.36
CA ARG A 213 19.42 -16.49 11.16
C ARG A 213 19.26 -15.98 12.59
N GLN A 214 18.76 -14.76 12.78
CA GLN A 214 18.50 -14.20 14.11
C GLN A 214 17.43 -14.98 14.89
N ASN A 215 16.36 -15.42 14.22
CA ASN A 215 15.34 -16.28 14.84
C ASN A 215 15.85 -17.69 15.17
N LEU A 216 16.76 -18.24 14.37
CA LEU A 216 17.42 -19.52 14.65
C LEU A 216 18.40 -19.40 15.82
N GLU A 217 19.19 -18.32 15.89
CA GLU A 217 20.08 -18.03 17.02
C GLU A 217 19.28 -17.83 18.32
N PHE A 218 18.15 -17.12 18.26
CA PHE A 218 17.25 -16.96 19.41
C PHE A 218 16.63 -18.29 19.88
N LYS A 219 16.19 -19.15 18.95
CA LYS A 219 15.72 -20.50 19.27
C LYS A 219 16.83 -21.39 19.84
N CYS A 220 18.05 -21.27 19.32
CA CYS A 220 19.21 -22.04 19.78
C CYS A 220 19.59 -21.65 21.22
N ASN A 221 19.60 -20.36 21.53
CA ASN A 221 19.86 -19.84 22.88
C ASN A 221 18.73 -20.21 23.87
N TYR A 222 17.48 -20.20 23.42
CA TYR A 222 16.34 -20.68 24.21
C TYR A 222 16.45 -22.19 24.53
N THR A 223 16.84 -23.02 23.55
CA THR A 223 17.09 -24.46 23.80
C THR A 223 18.34 -24.75 24.63
N ARG A 224 19.29 -23.79 24.74
CA ARG A 224 20.50 -23.91 25.55
C ARG A 224 20.30 -23.53 27.03
N GLY A 225 19.09 -23.12 27.42
CA GLY A 225 18.76 -22.81 28.81
C GLY A 225 19.36 -21.51 29.33
N GLU A 226 19.78 -20.59 28.46
CA GLU A 226 20.16 -19.24 28.87
C GLU A 226 18.90 -18.40 29.05
N SER A 227 18.30 -18.48 30.24
CA SER A 227 17.22 -17.59 30.64
C SER A 227 17.75 -16.16 30.77
N MET A 228 17.40 -15.29 29.82
CA MET A 228 17.24 -13.87 30.13
C MET A 228 15.77 -13.48 29.97
N PHE A 229 15.27 -12.92 31.06
CA PHE A 229 13.91 -12.51 31.33
C PHE A 229 13.23 -11.74 30.19
N GLY A 230 11.92 -12.00 30.01
CA GLY A 230 10.94 -10.94 29.71
C GLY A 230 10.44 -10.83 28.26
N GLY A 231 9.50 -11.70 27.89
CA GLY A 231 8.27 -11.30 27.16
C GLY A 231 8.37 -10.97 25.66
N ILE A 232 7.84 -11.89 24.85
CA ILE A 232 6.77 -11.73 23.83
C ILE A 232 6.98 -12.85 22.79
N ALA A 233 6.09 -13.83 22.80
CA ALA A 233 6.07 -14.90 21.80
C ALA A 233 5.42 -14.41 20.49
N PRO A 234 5.99 -14.67 19.29
CA PRO A 234 5.30 -14.37 18.06
C PRO A 234 4.55 -15.60 17.52
N HIS A 235 3.25 -15.42 17.38
CA HIS A 235 2.34 -16.16 16.50
C HIS A 235 2.84 -16.01 15.04
N ALA A 236 3.68 -16.94 14.56
CA ALA A 236 4.26 -16.87 13.21
C ALA A 236 4.20 -18.20 12.45
N SER A 237 3.10 -18.94 12.61
CA SER A 237 2.93 -20.26 11.98
C SER A 237 2.39 -20.22 10.54
N ASN A 238 1.90 -19.08 10.04
CA ASN A 238 1.24 -19.03 8.71
C ASN A 238 2.12 -18.58 7.54
N PHE A 239 3.26 -17.93 7.78
CA PHE A 239 4.05 -17.33 6.69
C PHE A 239 4.91 -18.32 5.89
N LYS A 240 4.95 -19.60 6.29
CA LYS A 240 5.84 -20.60 5.69
C LYS A 240 5.28 -21.25 4.41
N LEU A 241 3.99 -21.10 4.13
CA LEU A 241 3.32 -21.85 3.06
C LEU A 241 3.09 -21.06 1.76
N GLU A 242 2.99 -19.73 1.79
CA GLU A 242 2.62 -18.96 0.58
C GLU A 242 3.81 -18.56 -0.30
N LEU A 243 4.98 -18.27 0.28
CA LEU A 243 6.17 -17.90 -0.51
C LEU A 243 6.84 -19.08 -1.23
N GLN A 244 6.64 -20.32 -0.78
CA GLN A 244 7.12 -21.51 -1.51
C GLN A 244 6.17 -21.93 -2.64
N ALA A 245 4.92 -21.47 -2.64
CA ALA A 245 3.93 -21.82 -3.65
C ALA A 245 4.00 -20.91 -4.89
N ASN A 246 4.34 -19.62 -4.72
CA ASN A 246 4.34 -18.65 -5.82
C ASN A 246 5.67 -18.54 -6.59
N PHE A 247 6.76 -19.09 -6.06
CA PHE A 247 8.07 -19.15 -6.73
C PHE A 247 8.57 -20.60 -6.73
N GLY A 248 7.81 -21.47 -7.40
CA GLY A 248 8.24 -22.82 -7.71
C GLY A 248 9.46 -22.82 -8.65
N THR A 249 10.42 -23.67 -8.30
CA THR A 249 11.62 -24.06 -9.07
C THR A 249 11.38 -24.32 -10.55
#